data_AF-A0A938J0Z6-F1
#
_entry.id   AF-A0A938J0Z6-F1
#
_cell.length_a   1.000
_cell.length_b   1.000
_cell.length_c   1.000
_cell.angle_alpha   90.00
_cell.angle_beta   90.00
_cell.angle_gamma   90.00
#
_symmetry.space_group_name_H-M   'P 1'
#
loop_
_entity.id
_entity.type
_entity.pdbx_description
1 polymer ?
#
loop_
_entity_poly.entity_id
_entity_poly.type
_entity_poly.pdbx_seq_one_letter_code
_entity_poly.pdbx_strand_id
1 'polypeptide(L)'
;MTRAGKRYDDAAASFDREQIYEAADAIGIVQRLATAKFDETVEACIRLGVDPRKADQMVRGTVALPSGTGKDVRVAVFAQGDAATAAQAAGAEFVGADDLAAQIEGGMLDFDVTIATPDLMPVVGRLGRVLGPRGLMPNPKTGTVTPDPAKAVEEFKGGKVEYRTDRNGNVHVMVGKASFDPAALEANLKAIIDELAKVKPASAKGRYFRKATLSSTMGPGVRLDLSRAEG
;
A
#
# COMPACT_ATOMS: atom_id res chain seq x y z
N MET A 1 -16.47 27.19 -4.26
CA MET A 1 -16.23 25.74 -4.06
C MET A 1 -17.05 25.00 -5.10
N THR A 2 -16.40 24.42 -6.11
CA THR A 2 -17.06 23.60 -7.12
C THR A 2 -17.75 22.42 -6.43
N ARG A 3 -19.08 22.31 -6.60
CA ARG A 3 -19.87 21.17 -6.10
C ARG A 3 -19.28 19.89 -6.67
N ALA A 4 -19.25 18.83 -5.86
CA ALA A 4 -18.85 17.52 -6.33
C ALA A 4 -19.79 17.05 -7.46
N GLY A 5 -19.36 16.06 -8.24
CA GLY A 5 -20.21 15.53 -9.31
C GLY A 5 -21.50 14.95 -8.73
N LYS A 6 -22.62 15.10 -9.44
CA LYS A 6 -23.95 14.60 -9.01
C LYS A 6 -23.93 13.16 -8.46
N ARG A 7 -23.17 12.27 -9.11
CA ARG A 7 -22.99 10.87 -8.66
C ARG A 7 -22.37 10.75 -7.28
N TYR A 8 -21.38 11.59 -6.98
CA TYR A 8 -20.72 11.61 -5.67
C TYR A 8 -21.67 12.16 -4.60
N ASP A 9 -22.44 13.21 -4.91
CA ASP A 9 -23.42 13.78 -3.98
C ASP A 9 -24.54 12.77 -3.67
N ASP A 10 -25.05 12.07 -4.69
CA ASP A 10 -26.05 11.00 -4.53
C ASP A 10 -25.48 9.84 -3.68
N ALA A 11 -24.25 9.41 -3.95
CA ALA A 11 -23.54 8.40 -3.16
C ALA A 11 -23.34 8.84 -1.70
N ALA A 12 -22.95 10.09 -1.47
CA ALA A 12 -22.70 10.67 -0.15
C ALA A 12 -23.99 10.86 0.66
N ALA A 13 -25.14 11.00 -0.01
CA ALA A 13 -26.45 11.07 0.63
C ALA A 13 -27.06 9.69 0.96
N SER A 14 -26.52 8.61 0.39
CA SER A 14 -27.08 7.26 0.55
C SER A 14 -26.73 6.56 1.86
N PHE A 15 -25.85 7.15 2.67
CA PHE A 15 -25.46 6.66 3.99
C PHE A 15 -25.12 7.83 4.91
N ASP A 16 -25.19 7.61 6.23
CA ASP A 16 -24.76 8.61 7.21
C ASP A 16 -23.22 8.65 7.28
N ARG A 17 -22.63 9.80 6.96
CA ARG A 17 -21.16 10.03 6.95
C ARG A 17 -20.57 10.30 8.32
N GLU A 18 -21.41 10.63 9.30
CA GLU A 18 -21.00 10.89 10.67
C GLU A 18 -21.04 9.62 11.51
N GLN A 19 -21.94 8.70 11.17
CA GLN A 19 -22.00 7.36 11.76
C GLN A 19 -20.69 6.59 11.55
N ILE A 20 -20.34 5.82 12.58
CA ILE A 20 -19.21 4.90 12.58
C ILE A 20 -19.78 3.50 12.35
N TYR A 21 -19.28 2.79 11.35
CA TYR A 21 -19.77 1.48 10.94
C TYR A 21 -18.79 0.38 11.35
N GLU A 22 -19.32 -0.83 11.58
CA GLU A 22 -18.48 -2.02 11.68
C GLU A 22 -17.84 -2.36 10.33
N ALA A 23 -16.76 -3.15 10.35
CA ALA A 23 -15.99 -3.48 9.14
C ALA A 23 -16.86 -4.09 8.04
N ALA A 24 -17.72 -5.06 8.38
CA ALA A 24 -18.60 -5.73 7.44
C ALA A 24 -19.58 -4.76 6.75
N ASP A 25 -20.24 -3.89 7.53
CA ASP A 25 -21.18 -2.90 7.00
C ASP A 25 -20.47 -1.88 6.12
N ALA A 26 -19.31 -1.40 6.55
CA ALA A 26 -18.52 -0.44 5.80
C ALA A 26 -18.04 -1.00 4.46
N ILE A 27 -17.59 -2.26 4.42
CA ILE A 27 -17.21 -2.95 3.18
C ILE A 27 -18.41 -3.04 2.24
N GLY A 28 -19.57 -3.48 2.75
CA GLY A 28 -20.79 -3.58 1.94
C GLY A 28 -21.25 -2.22 1.39
N ILE A 29 -21.12 -1.14 2.17
CA ILE A 29 -21.40 0.22 1.70
C ILE A 29 -20.39 0.60 0.60
N VAL A 30 -19.08 0.46 0.84
CA VAL A 30 -18.05 0.87 -0.12
C VAL A 30 -18.19 0.13 -1.46
N GLN A 31 -18.46 -1.18 -1.44
CA GLN A 31 -18.68 -1.96 -2.67
C GLN A 31 -19.92 -1.48 -3.43
N ARG A 32 -21.02 -1.15 -2.74
CA ARG A 32 -22.23 -0.61 -3.38
C ARG A 32 -21.98 0.76 -4.02
N LEU A 33 -21.06 1.55 -3.46
CA LEU A 33 -20.74 2.89 -3.95
C LEU A 33 -19.71 2.90 -5.10
N ALA A 34 -19.00 1.79 -5.31
CA ALA A 34 -18.07 1.59 -6.42
C ALA A 34 -18.83 1.43 -7.75
N THR A 35 -19.28 2.56 -8.30
CA THR A 35 -20.14 2.63 -9.50
C THR A 35 -19.39 3.06 -10.77
N ALA A 36 -18.05 3.17 -10.71
CA ALA A 36 -17.24 3.44 -11.88
C ALA A 36 -17.32 2.29 -12.90
N LYS A 37 -16.91 2.58 -14.14
CA LYS A 37 -16.91 1.61 -15.25
C LYS A 37 -15.80 0.56 -15.15
N PHE A 38 -14.83 0.79 -14.27
CA PHE A 38 -13.69 -0.09 -14.04
C PHE A 38 -13.74 -0.62 -12.61
N ASP A 39 -13.04 -1.72 -12.34
CA ASP A 39 -12.96 -2.31 -11.01
C ASP A 39 -12.14 -1.41 -10.07
N GLU A 40 -12.86 -0.65 -9.24
CA GLU A 40 -12.31 0.29 -8.29
C GLU A 40 -11.48 -0.41 -7.22
N THR A 41 -10.43 0.26 -6.75
CA THR A 41 -9.64 -0.22 -5.62
C THR A 41 -10.27 0.31 -4.33
N VAL A 42 -10.44 -0.58 -3.37
CA VAL A 42 -10.84 -0.24 -2.00
C VAL A 42 -9.59 0.06 -1.19
N GLU A 43 -9.54 1.25 -0.61
CA GLU A 43 -8.41 1.76 0.16
C GLU A 43 -8.84 2.13 1.57
N ALA A 44 -7.94 1.90 2.53
CA ALA A 44 -8.10 2.32 3.91
C ALA A 44 -7.15 3.48 4.21
N CYS A 45 -7.72 4.56 4.75
CA CYS A 45 -6.98 5.67 5.33
C CYS A 45 -7.11 5.62 6.85
N ILE A 46 -5.99 5.39 7.53
CA ILE A 46 -5.92 5.20 8.98
C ILE A 46 -5.08 6.33 9.56
N ARG A 47 -5.70 7.17 10.39
CA ARG A 47 -5.02 8.21 11.15
C ARG A 47 -4.45 7.63 12.43
N LEU A 48 -3.13 7.59 12.51
CA LEU A 48 -2.39 7.14 13.67
C LEU A 48 -2.13 8.29 14.66
N GLY A 49 -1.91 7.93 15.92
CA GLY A 49 -1.53 8.81 17.01
C GLY A 49 -0.03 9.05 17.13
N VAL A 50 0.69 9.05 16.02
CA VAL A 50 2.15 9.23 15.96
C VAL A 50 2.53 10.63 15.48
N ASP A 51 3.69 11.12 15.90
CA ASP A 51 4.28 12.36 15.38
C ASP A 51 5.29 12.03 14.26
N PRO A 52 4.92 12.18 12.98
CA PRO A 52 5.79 11.81 11.85
C PRO A 52 7.02 12.71 11.71
N ARG A 53 7.12 13.82 12.47
CA ARG A 53 8.32 14.65 12.53
C ARG A 53 9.44 13.99 13.34
N LYS A 54 9.09 13.04 14.21
CA LYS A 54 10.04 12.29 15.03
C LYS A 54 10.36 10.96 14.35
N ALA A 55 11.64 10.73 14.08
CA ALA A 55 12.08 9.56 13.33
C ALA A 55 11.75 8.23 14.04
N ASP A 56 11.70 8.22 15.37
CA ASP A 56 11.33 7.05 16.20
C ASP A 56 9.82 6.75 16.19
N GLN A 57 8.99 7.68 15.72
CA GLN A 57 7.53 7.51 15.60
C GLN A 57 7.07 7.32 14.15
N MET A 58 8.00 7.33 13.20
CA MET A 58 7.69 7.09 11.79
C MET A 58 7.40 5.61 11.57
N VAL A 59 6.16 5.31 11.18
CA VAL A 59 5.71 3.94 10.90
C VAL A 59 5.88 3.68 9.40
N ARG A 60 6.70 2.70 9.07
CA ARG A 60 6.93 2.20 7.71
C ARG A 60 7.13 0.70 7.77
N GLY A 61 6.48 -0.04 6.89
CA GLY A 61 6.57 -1.48 6.85
C GLY A 61 5.85 -2.06 5.65
N THR A 62 5.69 -3.37 5.67
CA THR A 62 4.96 -4.11 4.64
C THR A 62 3.99 -5.07 5.31
N VAL A 63 2.82 -5.25 4.72
CA VAL A 63 1.83 -6.22 5.15
C VAL A 63 1.54 -7.18 4.00
N ALA A 64 1.55 -8.49 4.28
CA ALA A 64 1.10 -9.49 3.33
C ALA A 64 -0.43 -9.62 3.44
N LEU A 65 -1.15 -9.30 2.36
CA LEU A 65 -2.60 -9.44 2.32
C LEU A 65 -2.98 -10.91 2.03
N PRO A 66 -3.73 -11.59 2.91
CA PRO A 66 -4.09 -13.00 2.74
C PRO A 66 -4.82 -13.31 1.43
N SER A 67 -5.65 -12.37 0.97
CA SER A 67 -6.43 -12.51 -0.27
C SER A 67 -5.78 -11.82 -1.48
N GLY A 68 -4.55 -11.32 -1.32
CA GLY A 68 -3.85 -10.54 -2.33
C GLY A 68 -4.44 -9.14 -2.55
N THR A 69 -3.88 -8.42 -3.54
CA THR A 69 -4.29 -7.06 -3.90
C THR A 69 -5.25 -7.01 -5.10
N GLY A 70 -5.35 -8.09 -5.88
CA GLY A 70 -6.13 -8.14 -7.12
C GLY A 70 -5.56 -7.31 -8.26
N LYS A 71 -4.32 -6.80 -8.11
CA LYS A 71 -3.58 -6.09 -9.15
C LYS A 71 -2.39 -6.94 -9.58
N ASP A 72 -2.16 -7.02 -10.88
CA ASP A 72 -0.91 -7.56 -11.42
C ASP A 72 0.23 -6.56 -11.15
N VAL A 73 1.10 -6.90 -10.19
CA VAL A 73 2.18 -6.02 -9.73
C VAL A 73 3.38 -6.25 -10.63
N ARG A 74 3.76 -5.21 -11.38
CA ARG A 74 4.96 -5.24 -12.22
C ARG A 74 6.19 -4.93 -11.38
N VAL A 75 7.18 -5.82 -11.38
CA VAL A 75 8.35 -5.76 -10.53
C VAL A 75 9.61 -5.53 -11.37
N ALA A 76 10.37 -4.48 -11.01
CA ALA A 76 11.70 -4.22 -11.53
C ALA A 76 12.76 -4.65 -10.50
N VAL A 77 13.69 -5.50 -10.90
CA VAL A 77 14.73 -6.05 -10.04
C VAL A 77 16.10 -5.59 -10.51
N PHE A 78 16.83 -4.93 -9.62
CA PHE A 78 18.25 -4.65 -9.76
C PHE A 78 19.04 -5.81 -9.16
N ALA A 79 19.54 -6.70 -10.01
CA ALA A 79 20.35 -7.86 -9.63
C ALA A 79 21.34 -8.19 -10.76
N GLN A 80 22.44 -8.87 -10.41
CA GLN A 80 23.43 -9.39 -11.37
C GLN A 80 23.66 -10.89 -11.16
N GLY A 81 24.16 -11.56 -12.20
CA GLY A 81 24.54 -12.98 -12.15
C GLY A 81 23.38 -13.92 -11.80
N ASP A 82 23.62 -14.85 -10.90
CA ASP A 82 22.65 -15.89 -10.52
C ASP A 82 21.38 -15.29 -9.88
N ALA A 83 21.51 -14.19 -9.15
CA ALA A 83 20.39 -13.49 -8.53
C ALA A 83 19.44 -12.87 -9.57
N ALA A 84 19.98 -12.39 -10.70
CA ALA A 84 19.17 -11.89 -11.82
C ALA A 84 18.36 -13.02 -12.47
N THR A 85 19.01 -14.16 -12.71
CA THR A 85 18.35 -15.34 -13.30
C THR A 85 17.24 -15.87 -12.38
N ALA A 86 17.50 -15.92 -11.08
CA ALA A 86 16.50 -16.33 -10.09
C ALA A 86 15.30 -15.36 -10.02
N ALA A 87 15.54 -14.06 -10.11
CA ALA A 87 14.47 -13.05 -10.13
C ALA A 87 13.60 -13.15 -11.40
N GLN A 88 14.22 -13.39 -12.56
CA GLN A 88 13.48 -13.62 -13.81
C GLN A 88 12.62 -14.90 -13.71
N ALA A 89 13.17 -15.98 -13.15
CA ALA A 89 12.43 -17.23 -12.93
C ALA A 89 11.26 -17.07 -11.94
N ALA A 90 11.41 -16.21 -10.92
CA ALA A 90 10.35 -15.84 -9.99
C ALA A 90 9.26 -14.94 -10.63
N GLY A 91 9.44 -14.53 -11.89
CA GLY A 91 8.46 -13.79 -12.67
C GLY A 91 8.63 -12.28 -12.66
N ALA A 92 9.81 -11.74 -12.35
CA ALA A 92 10.06 -10.31 -12.50
C ALA A 92 10.04 -9.88 -13.98
N GLU A 93 9.30 -8.81 -14.30
CA GLU A 93 9.17 -8.30 -15.67
C GLU A 93 10.43 -7.62 -16.17
N PHE A 94 11.12 -6.89 -15.29
CA PHE A 94 12.32 -6.13 -15.63
C PHE A 94 13.44 -6.55 -14.70
N VAL A 95 14.54 -7.08 -15.25
CA VAL A 95 15.71 -7.46 -14.47
C VAL A 95 16.96 -6.97 -15.18
N GLY A 96 17.82 -6.25 -14.46
CA GLY A 96 19.07 -5.72 -15.01
C GLY A 96 19.88 -4.95 -13.96
N ALA A 97 20.90 -4.24 -14.41
CA ALA A 97 21.76 -3.40 -13.57
C ALA A 97 21.89 -1.99 -14.17
N ASP A 98 23.03 -1.66 -14.79
CA ASP A 98 23.27 -0.34 -15.39
C ASP A 98 22.41 -0.09 -16.64
N ASP A 99 22.06 -1.14 -17.38
CA ASP A 99 21.17 -1.10 -18.54
C ASP A 99 19.73 -0.73 -18.15
N LEU A 100 19.21 -1.36 -17.10
CA LEU A 100 17.91 -1.04 -16.54
C LEU A 100 17.89 0.37 -15.94
N ALA A 101 18.99 0.77 -15.28
CA ALA A 101 19.14 2.13 -14.76
C ALA A 101 19.07 3.18 -15.89
N ALA A 102 19.75 2.95 -17.00
CA ALA A 102 19.72 3.85 -18.16
C ALA A 102 18.31 3.95 -18.78
N GLN A 103 17.57 2.85 -18.86
CA GLN A 103 16.17 2.87 -19.33
C GLN A 103 15.26 3.69 -18.41
N ILE A 104 15.45 3.58 -17.09
CA ILE A 104 14.69 4.34 -16.09
C ILE A 104 15.03 5.84 -16.15
N GLU A 105 16.30 6.19 -16.36
CA GLU A 105 16.70 7.59 -16.63
C GLU A 105 16.10 8.11 -17.94
N GLY A 106 15.98 7.24 -18.95
CA GLY A 106 15.30 7.51 -20.21
C GLY A 106 13.77 7.66 -20.10
N GLY A 107 13.19 7.43 -18.92
CA GLY A 107 11.77 7.64 -18.64
C GLY A 107 10.93 6.36 -18.54
N MET A 108 11.55 5.17 -18.60
CA MET A 108 10.84 3.91 -18.40
C MET A 108 10.43 3.77 -16.93
N LEU A 109 9.13 3.82 -16.66
CA LEU A 109 8.56 3.76 -15.30
C LEU A 109 7.31 2.86 -15.25
N ASP A 110 7.31 1.83 -16.09
CA ASP A 110 6.22 0.87 -16.25
C ASP A 110 6.26 -0.27 -15.22
N PHE A 111 6.64 0.05 -13.98
CA PHE A 111 6.70 -0.89 -12.86
C PHE A 111 6.14 -0.26 -11.58
N ASP A 112 5.65 -1.11 -10.69
CA ASP A 112 4.99 -0.72 -9.44
C ASP A 112 5.90 -0.90 -8.22
N VAL A 113 6.81 -1.88 -8.27
CA VAL A 113 7.73 -2.20 -7.18
C VAL A 113 9.14 -2.36 -7.73
N THR A 114 10.10 -1.82 -6.98
CA THR A 114 11.52 -1.93 -7.29
C THR A 114 12.22 -2.72 -6.20
N ILE A 115 12.91 -3.78 -6.56
CA ILE A 115 13.69 -4.64 -5.66
C ILE A 115 15.16 -4.52 -6.05
N ALA A 116 16.05 -4.49 -5.09
CA ALA A 116 17.49 -4.41 -5.36
C ALA A 116 18.30 -5.33 -4.46
N THR A 117 19.37 -5.88 -5.00
CA THR A 117 20.41 -6.51 -4.20
C THR A 117 21.31 -5.44 -3.57
N PRO A 118 21.87 -5.66 -2.35
CA PRO A 118 22.63 -4.64 -1.63
C PRO A 118 23.84 -4.07 -2.40
N ASP A 119 24.46 -4.88 -3.25
CA ASP A 119 25.59 -4.56 -4.12
C ASP A 119 25.25 -3.56 -5.24
N LEU A 120 23.98 -3.51 -5.68
CA LEU A 120 23.52 -2.60 -6.74
C LEU A 120 22.85 -1.33 -6.23
N MET A 121 22.78 -1.14 -4.91
CA MET A 121 22.29 0.10 -4.30
C MET A 121 23.05 1.37 -4.76
N PRO A 122 24.36 1.36 -5.05
CA PRO A 122 25.05 2.52 -5.62
C PRO A 122 24.48 2.93 -6.99
N VAL A 123 24.07 1.97 -7.81
CA VAL A 123 23.44 2.21 -9.12
C VAL A 123 22.06 2.82 -8.91
N VAL A 124 21.23 2.21 -8.07
CA VAL A 124 19.88 2.69 -7.75
C VAL A 124 19.90 4.06 -7.05
N GLY A 125 20.95 4.34 -6.27
CA GLY A 125 21.15 5.63 -5.62
C GLY A 125 21.25 6.81 -6.60
N ARG A 126 21.82 6.59 -7.80
CA ARG A 126 21.86 7.60 -8.87
C ARG A 126 20.46 7.95 -9.37
N LEU A 127 19.56 6.96 -9.39
CA LEU A 127 18.16 7.11 -9.81
C LEU A 127 17.26 7.77 -8.75
N GLY A 128 17.81 8.17 -7.60
CA GLY A 128 17.04 8.75 -6.50
C GLY A 128 16.21 9.98 -6.88
N ARG A 129 16.63 10.75 -7.88
CA ARG A 129 15.86 11.89 -8.41
C ARG A 129 14.57 11.47 -9.12
N VAL A 130 14.56 10.30 -9.76
CA VAL A 130 13.41 9.77 -10.50
C VAL A 130 12.55 8.88 -9.61
N LEU A 131 13.16 7.93 -8.90
CA LEU A 131 12.46 6.94 -8.07
C LEU A 131 11.98 7.52 -6.73
N GLY A 132 12.72 8.47 -6.15
CA GLY A 132 12.44 9.03 -4.83
C GLY A 132 11.09 9.74 -4.73
N PRO A 133 10.76 10.73 -5.59
CA PRO A 133 9.48 11.43 -5.55
C PRO A 133 8.27 10.52 -5.77
N ARG A 134 8.46 9.42 -6.49
CA ARG A 134 7.41 8.43 -6.79
C ARG A 134 7.28 7.33 -5.74
N GLY A 135 8.17 7.29 -4.74
CA GLY A 135 8.16 6.25 -3.72
C GLY A 135 8.61 4.87 -4.20
N LEU A 136 9.16 4.77 -5.42
CA LEU A 136 9.64 3.52 -6.02
C LEU A 136 11.07 3.18 -5.59
N MET A 137 11.66 3.92 -4.66
CA MET A 137 13.03 3.69 -4.22
C MET A 137 13.09 2.52 -3.24
N PRO A 138 13.90 1.46 -3.52
CA PRO A 138 14.07 0.33 -2.62
C PRO A 138 14.56 0.77 -1.23
N ASN A 139 14.00 0.16 -0.18
CA ASN A 139 14.43 0.37 1.21
C ASN A 139 14.64 -0.97 1.94
N PRO A 140 15.72 -1.13 2.72
CA PRO A 140 15.89 -2.29 3.59
C PRO A 140 14.73 -2.50 4.60
N LYS A 141 14.11 -1.42 5.09
CA LYS A 141 12.99 -1.49 6.05
C LYS A 141 11.72 -2.10 5.47
N THR A 142 11.57 -2.07 4.15
CA THR A 142 10.40 -2.62 3.44
C THR A 142 10.71 -3.99 2.86
N GLY A 143 11.91 -4.53 3.10
CA GLY A 143 12.34 -5.81 2.56
C GLY A 143 12.57 -5.82 1.04
N THR A 144 12.53 -4.66 0.38
CA THR A 144 12.82 -4.54 -1.07
C THR A 144 14.32 -4.49 -1.35
N VAL A 145 15.15 -4.42 -0.31
CA VAL A 145 16.61 -4.60 -0.42
C VAL A 145 16.97 -5.91 0.27
N THR A 146 17.27 -6.93 -0.52
CA THR A 146 17.48 -8.30 -0.03
C THR A 146 18.55 -9.00 -0.86
N PRO A 147 19.37 -9.88 -0.26
CA PRO A 147 20.25 -10.76 -1.02
C PRO A 147 19.48 -11.83 -1.82
N ASP A 148 18.21 -12.08 -1.50
CA ASP A 148 17.35 -13.06 -2.17
C ASP A 148 16.20 -12.36 -2.91
N PRO A 149 16.43 -11.86 -4.14
CA PRO A 149 15.43 -11.10 -4.87
C PRO A 149 14.26 -11.97 -5.35
N ALA A 150 14.47 -13.28 -5.58
CA ALA A 150 13.44 -14.19 -6.04
C ALA A 150 12.28 -14.29 -5.04
N LYS A 151 12.59 -14.52 -3.76
CA LYS A 151 11.57 -14.54 -2.71
C LYS A 151 10.84 -13.22 -2.56
N ALA A 152 11.55 -12.11 -2.67
CA ALA A 152 10.91 -10.80 -2.59
C ALA A 152 9.95 -10.60 -3.78
N VAL A 153 10.31 -11.00 -5.00
CA VAL A 153 9.41 -10.95 -6.16
C VAL A 153 8.14 -11.76 -5.89
N GLU A 154 8.28 -13.01 -5.40
CA GLU A 154 7.12 -13.86 -5.06
C GLU A 154 6.23 -13.23 -4.00
N GLU A 155 6.81 -12.66 -2.94
CA GLU A 155 6.05 -12.00 -1.87
C GLU A 155 5.30 -10.75 -2.36
N PHE A 156 5.95 -9.89 -3.16
CA PHE A 156 5.30 -8.69 -3.71
C PHE A 156 4.22 -9.03 -4.74
N LYS A 157 4.42 -10.07 -5.54
CA LYS A 157 3.37 -10.62 -6.42
C LYS A 157 2.25 -11.32 -5.67
N GLY A 158 2.56 -11.92 -4.52
CA GLY A 158 1.60 -12.54 -3.59
C GLY A 158 0.71 -11.54 -2.85
N GLY A 159 0.85 -10.23 -3.11
CA GLY A 159 0.00 -9.20 -2.52
C GLY A 159 0.57 -8.56 -1.25
N LYS A 160 1.90 -8.56 -1.10
CA LYS A 160 2.57 -7.75 -0.10
C LYS A 160 2.50 -6.27 -0.48
N VAL A 161 1.98 -5.45 0.44
CA VAL A 161 1.78 -4.01 0.25
C VAL A 161 2.67 -3.23 1.20
N GLU A 162 3.36 -2.21 0.68
CA GLU A 162 4.08 -1.24 1.51
C GLU A 162 3.14 -0.19 2.08
N TYR A 163 3.35 0.17 3.34
CA TYR A 163 2.67 1.30 3.98
C TYR A 163 3.68 2.24 4.64
N ARG A 164 3.36 3.53 4.63
CA ARG A 164 4.16 4.59 5.27
C ARG A 164 3.26 5.67 5.83
N THR A 165 3.63 6.23 6.97
CA THR A 165 3.02 7.45 7.49
C THR A 165 3.32 8.67 6.62
N ASP A 166 2.30 9.46 6.33
CA ASP A 166 2.45 10.79 5.74
C ASP A 166 2.93 11.83 6.78
N ARG A 167 3.03 13.10 6.36
CA ARG A 167 3.44 14.21 7.24
C ARG A 167 2.41 14.55 8.33
N ASN A 168 1.22 14.00 8.25
CA ASN A 168 0.10 14.22 9.17
C ASN A 168 -0.18 13.01 10.09
N GLY A 169 0.58 11.92 9.95
CA GLY A 169 0.41 10.68 10.70
C GLY A 169 -0.68 9.76 10.13
N ASN A 170 -1.08 9.94 8.88
CA ASN A 170 -2.01 9.03 8.19
C ASN A 170 -1.24 7.94 7.47
N VAL A 171 -1.80 6.74 7.46
CA VAL A 171 -1.35 5.61 6.67
C VAL A 171 -2.42 5.31 5.62
N HIS A 172 -1.99 5.25 4.37
CA HIS A 172 -2.84 4.89 3.23
C HIS A 172 -2.41 3.51 2.75
N VAL A 173 -3.36 2.56 2.70
CA VAL A 173 -3.09 1.18 2.27
C VAL A 173 -4.23 0.71 1.39
N MET A 174 -3.91 -0.02 0.32
CA MET A 174 -4.91 -0.75 -0.45
C MET A 174 -5.38 -1.98 0.32
N VAL A 175 -6.69 -2.22 0.35
CA VAL A 175 -7.28 -3.40 0.97
C VAL A 175 -7.56 -4.47 -0.07
N GLY A 176 -7.94 -4.06 -1.29
CA GLY A 176 -8.23 -4.98 -2.40
C GLY A 176 -9.07 -4.30 -3.48
N LYS A 177 -9.68 -5.11 -4.34
CA LYS A 177 -10.62 -4.64 -5.37
C LYS A 177 -12.05 -4.63 -4.86
N ALA A 178 -12.88 -3.74 -5.41
CA ALA A 178 -14.30 -3.70 -5.11
C ALA A 178 -15.01 -5.00 -5.51
N SER A 179 -14.50 -5.69 -6.54
CA SER A 179 -14.97 -7.01 -6.99
C SER A 179 -14.67 -8.18 -6.05
N PHE A 180 -13.85 -8.00 -5.01
CA PHE A 180 -13.52 -9.09 -4.08
C PHE A 180 -14.73 -9.50 -3.25
N ASP A 181 -14.71 -10.73 -2.74
CA ASP A 181 -15.70 -11.17 -1.77
C ASP A 181 -15.59 -10.31 -0.48
N PRO A 182 -16.72 -9.93 0.15
CA PRO A 182 -16.70 -9.16 1.39
C PRO A 182 -15.83 -9.79 2.49
N ALA A 183 -15.81 -11.12 2.62
CA ALA A 183 -14.99 -11.81 3.61
C ALA A 183 -13.48 -11.71 3.30
N ALA A 184 -13.12 -11.68 2.01
CA ALA A 184 -11.74 -11.48 1.58
C ALA A 184 -11.24 -10.06 1.91
N LEU A 185 -12.09 -9.05 1.70
CA LEU A 185 -11.81 -7.66 2.08
C LEU A 185 -11.71 -7.48 3.60
N GLU A 186 -12.57 -8.16 4.36
CA GLU A 186 -12.52 -8.14 5.82
C GLU A 186 -11.24 -8.78 6.35
N ALA A 187 -10.84 -9.94 5.80
CA ALA A 187 -9.58 -10.60 6.16
C ALA A 187 -8.36 -9.72 5.86
N ASN A 188 -8.34 -9.05 4.71
CA ASN A 188 -7.27 -8.12 4.34
C ASN A 188 -7.25 -6.90 5.27
N LEU A 189 -8.40 -6.30 5.56
CA LEU A 189 -8.50 -5.16 6.47
C LEU A 189 -8.03 -5.52 7.88
N LYS A 190 -8.41 -6.70 8.38
CA LYS A 190 -7.94 -7.22 9.67
C LYS A 190 -6.43 -7.41 9.69
N ALA A 191 -5.86 -8.03 8.65
CA ALA A 191 -4.41 -8.21 8.55
C ALA A 191 -3.65 -6.87 8.60
N ILE A 192 -4.16 -5.83 7.93
CA ILE A 192 -3.59 -4.48 7.97
C ILE A 192 -3.64 -3.89 9.38
N ILE A 193 -4.79 -3.99 10.05
CA ILE A 193 -4.98 -3.44 11.39
C ILE A 193 -4.08 -4.15 12.41
N ASP A 194 -4.04 -5.48 12.37
CA ASP A 194 -3.22 -6.31 13.26
C ASP A 194 -1.72 -5.99 13.07
N GLU A 195 -1.28 -5.81 11.83
CA GLU A 195 0.12 -5.45 11.55
C GLU A 195 0.46 -4.04 12.03
N LEU A 196 -0.43 -3.07 11.84
CA LEU A 196 -0.24 -1.72 12.38
C LEU A 196 -0.20 -1.73 13.92
N ALA A 197 -1.02 -2.55 14.58
CA ALA A 197 -1.00 -2.70 16.02
C ALA A 197 0.31 -3.28 16.53
N LYS A 198 0.88 -4.28 15.83
CA LYS A 198 2.19 -4.87 16.15
C LYS A 198 3.35 -3.89 15.97
N VAL A 199 3.31 -3.07 14.93
CA VAL A 199 4.38 -2.10 14.59
C VAL A 199 4.20 -0.77 15.36
N LYS A 200 3.34 -0.72 16.37
CA LYS A 200 3.15 0.44 17.24
C LYS A 200 4.47 0.85 17.90
N PRO A 201 4.99 2.07 17.66
CA PRO A 201 6.18 2.56 18.33
C PRO A 201 5.97 2.68 19.84
N ALA A 202 6.95 2.24 20.64
CA ALA A 202 6.90 2.37 22.10
C ALA A 202 6.82 3.82 22.58
N SER A 203 7.30 4.78 21.77
CA SER A 203 7.26 6.21 22.08
C SER A 203 5.91 6.87 21.74
N ALA A 204 4.98 6.16 21.10
CA ALA A 204 3.64 6.66 20.82
C ALA A 204 2.82 6.74 22.11
N LYS A 205 2.36 7.94 22.46
CA LYS A 205 1.57 8.20 23.67
C LYS A 205 0.09 8.39 23.33
N GLY A 206 -0.78 7.88 24.19
CA GLY A 206 -2.24 8.00 24.04
C GLY A 206 -2.81 7.01 23.03
N ARG A 207 -3.95 7.38 22.43
CA ARG A 207 -4.69 6.54 21.48
C ARG A 207 -3.91 6.38 20.18
N TYR A 208 -3.58 5.14 19.81
CA TYR A 208 -2.78 4.85 18.63
C TYR A 208 -3.62 4.91 17.36
N PHE A 209 -4.84 4.36 17.38
CA PHE A 209 -5.77 4.48 16.27
C PHE A 209 -6.75 5.63 16.53
N ARG A 210 -6.61 6.76 15.81
CA ARG A 210 -7.49 7.92 16.02
C ARG A 210 -8.76 7.86 15.18
N LYS A 211 -8.61 7.49 13.92
CA LYS A 211 -9.72 7.42 12.95
C LYS A 211 -9.33 6.46 11.84
N ALA A 212 -10.26 5.65 11.36
CA ALA A 212 -10.12 4.98 10.08
C ALA A 212 -11.29 5.28 9.17
N THR A 213 -11.02 5.26 7.88
CA THR A 213 -12.00 5.51 6.83
C THR A 213 -11.68 4.61 5.66
N LEU A 214 -12.68 3.89 5.20
CA LEU A 214 -12.63 3.05 4.01
C LEU A 214 -13.24 3.83 2.84
N SER A 215 -12.62 3.80 1.67
CA SER A 215 -13.15 4.45 0.47
C SER A 215 -12.80 3.64 -0.77
N SER A 216 -13.66 3.68 -1.78
CA SER A 216 -13.28 3.28 -3.13
C SER A 216 -12.57 4.44 -3.85
N THR A 217 -11.89 4.15 -4.97
CA THR A 217 -11.15 5.15 -5.74
C THR A 217 -11.98 6.38 -6.10
N MET A 218 -13.25 6.21 -6.44
CA MET A 218 -14.15 7.32 -6.86
C MET A 218 -15.28 7.60 -5.86
N GLY A 219 -15.35 6.84 -4.77
CA GLY A 219 -16.44 6.88 -3.80
C GLY A 219 -16.18 7.78 -2.59
N PRO A 220 -17.22 8.15 -1.85
CA PRO A 220 -17.06 8.83 -0.58
C PRO A 220 -16.50 7.88 0.50
N GLY A 221 -15.84 8.45 1.51
CA GLY A 221 -15.28 7.68 2.63
C GLY A 221 -16.31 7.30 3.70
N VAL A 222 -16.30 6.04 4.10
CA VAL A 222 -17.10 5.44 5.17
C VAL A 222 -16.24 5.29 6.42
N ARG A 223 -16.71 5.79 7.57
CA ARG A 223 -15.93 5.72 8.83
C ARG A 223 -16.02 4.32 9.41
N LEU A 224 -14.86 3.80 9.78
CA LEU A 224 -14.72 2.49 10.41
C LEU A 224 -14.61 2.63 11.92
N ASP A 225 -15.25 1.72 12.65
CA ASP A 225 -14.97 1.53 14.07
C ASP A 225 -13.69 0.69 14.25
N LEU A 226 -12.69 1.29 14.89
CA LEU A 226 -11.45 0.61 15.31
C LEU A 226 -11.38 0.40 16.82
N SER A 227 -12.45 0.66 17.57
CA SER A 227 -12.47 0.50 19.02
C SER A 227 -12.13 -0.93 19.46
N ARG A 228 -12.54 -1.94 18.68
CA ARG A 228 -12.24 -3.36 18.94
C ARG A 228 -10.79 -3.77 18.63
N ALA A 229 -10.04 -2.96 17.87
CA ALA A 229 -8.64 -3.24 17.52
C ALA A 229 -7.63 -2.76 18.59
N GLU A 230 -8.09 -2.02 19.60
CA GLU A 230 -7.26 -1.56 20.72
C GLU A 230 -7.32 -2.48 21.95
N GLY A 231 -7.94 -3.66 21.81
CA GLY A 231 -8.12 -4.68 22.86
C GLY A 231 -7.09 -5.80 22.83
#